data_AF-A0AAE9A3E1-F1
#
_entry.id   AF-A0AAE9A3E1-F1
#
_cell.length_a   1.000
_cell.length_b   1.000
_cell.length_c   1.000
_cell.angle_alpha   90.00
_cell.angle_beta   90.00
_cell.angle_gamma   90.00
#
_symmetry.space_group_name_H-M   'P 1'
#
loop_
_entity.id
_entity.type
_entity.pdbx_description
1 polymer ?
#
loop_
_entity_poly.entity_id
_entity_poly.type
_entity_poly.pdbx_seq_one_letter_code
_entity_poly.pdbx_strand_id
1 'polypeptide(L)'
;MLKLLVSLVLLSAVSADGTTCKTGNIVNRRVNGAAYYFPATWNETLPAPKLAKEQSCSWTITIPSGYYVKVIIDGKTTDEDSRFQMIDSVGHFIQTTHEKKNPYFFPPTKLTLAVSNYAEATFGFRIEWAQLPAGPFAIHGIGDVGNVINATNSIYNEFYGSTEGISLLVFPEDRKNYYSLRSTLVFESANTGLGNYIDNLYEMYRTRNQFLSQSTGIVLVNVEDSGKTDLLLVQSEQDVKNFTYVELVTVANTTYNATVNSHHELSVLVSATHINQTMINVEIGDTDVVTQYWGTPTPFFFDKNYTGAELKAALPIFYPGYGIIQWVLHSGRAVFTFQA
;
A
#
# COMPACT_ATOMS: atom_id res chain seq x y z
N MET A 1 24.04 48.16 49.82
CA MET A 1 23.07 47.70 48.79
C MET A 1 23.43 48.47 47.52
N LEU A 2 23.65 47.92 46.33
CA LEU A 2 23.33 46.64 45.70
C LEU A 2 24.40 46.46 44.58
N LYS A 3 25.14 45.35 44.57
CA LYS A 3 26.08 45.02 43.48
C LYS A 3 25.25 44.50 42.29
N LEU A 4 25.30 45.18 41.15
CA LEU A 4 24.68 44.68 39.91
C LEU A 4 25.69 43.79 39.18
N LEU A 5 25.44 42.48 39.20
CA LEU A 5 26.16 41.48 38.43
C LEU A 5 25.52 41.45 37.02
N VAL A 6 26.24 41.87 35.99
CA VAL A 6 25.81 41.72 34.59
C VAL A 6 26.27 40.34 34.11
N SER A 7 25.36 39.38 34.09
CA SER A 7 25.59 38.05 33.51
C SER A 7 25.53 38.16 31.99
N LEU A 8 26.69 38.08 31.34
CA LEU A 8 26.83 37.99 29.89
C LEU A 8 26.42 36.57 29.45
N VAL A 9 25.17 36.39 29.01
CA VAL A 9 24.72 35.14 28.39
C VAL A 9 25.36 35.07 27.01
N LEU A 10 26.39 34.23 26.88
CA LEU A 10 26.88 33.74 25.60
C LEU A 10 25.76 32.91 24.97
N LEU A 11 24.94 33.57 24.14
CA LEU A 11 24.17 32.88 23.11
C LEU A 11 25.19 32.27 22.16
N SER A 12 25.48 30.98 22.34
CA SER A 12 26.09 30.17 21.31
C SER A 12 25.14 30.20 20.11
N ALA A 13 25.47 31.06 19.14
CA ALA A 13 24.93 30.95 17.80
C ALA A 13 25.34 29.55 17.29
N VAL A 14 24.40 28.61 17.37
CA VAL A 14 24.48 27.39 16.57
C VAL A 14 24.41 27.91 15.14
N SER A 15 25.57 27.98 14.49
CA SER A 15 25.67 28.19 13.05
C SER A 15 24.90 27.04 12.41
N ALA A 16 23.64 27.30 12.07
CA ALA A 16 22.86 26.47 11.19
C ALA A 16 23.43 26.67 9.78
N ASP A 17 24.62 26.12 9.54
CA ASP A 17 25.09 25.86 8.19
C ASP A 17 24.04 24.95 7.56
N GLY A 18 23.29 25.49 6.59
CA GLY A 18 22.42 24.68 5.76
C GLY A 18 23.24 23.51 5.23
N THR A 19 22.86 22.28 5.56
CA THR A 19 23.69 21.11 5.25
C THR A 19 23.76 20.94 3.75
N THR A 20 24.86 21.38 3.13
CA THR A 20 25.11 21.13 1.71
C THR A 20 25.32 19.64 1.50
N CYS A 21 24.70 19.06 0.47
CA CYS A 21 24.86 17.65 0.14
C CYS A 21 25.53 17.45 -1.22
N LYS A 22 26.00 16.22 -1.46
CA LYS A 22 26.70 15.83 -2.69
C LYS A 22 25.80 14.98 -3.57
N THR A 23 26.07 14.99 -4.87
CA THR A 23 25.50 14.02 -5.82
C THR A 23 26.35 12.75 -5.84
N GLY A 24 25.70 11.59 -5.98
CA GLY A 24 26.39 10.30 -6.23
C GLY A 24 26.97 9.61 -5.00
N ASN A 25 26.38 9.82 -3.81
CA ASN A 25 26.84 9.13 -2.61
C ASN A 25 26.46 7.64 -2.68
N ILE A 26 27.41 6.73 -2.45
CA ILE A 26 27.10 5.31 -2.30
C ILE A 26 26.93 5.00 -0.82
N VAL A 27 25.79 4.42 -0.45
CA VAL A 27 25.46 4.05 0.92
C VAL A 27 25.37 2.54 1.03
N ASN A 28 26.30 1.95 1.77
CA ASN A 28 26.32 0.51 2.04
C ASN A 28 25.87 0.21 3.47
N ARG A 29 25.32 -0.99 3.68
CA ARG A 29 25.06 -1.52 5.03
C ARG A 29 26.33 -1.47 5.88
N ARG A 30 26.25 -0.88 7.06
CA ARG A 30 27.37 -0.83 8.01
C ARG A 30 27.62 -2.20 8.63
N VAL A 31 28.88 -2.54 8.89
CA VAL A 31 29.29 -3.84 9.45
C VAL A 31 28.62 -4.12 10.81
N ASN A 32 28.51 -3.09 11.64
CA ASN A 32 27.86 -3.16 12.96
C ASN A 32 26.32 -3.15 12.90
N GLY A 33 25.71 -3.11 11.71
CA GLY A 33 24.26 -3.03 11.54
C GLY A 33 23.65 -1.67 11.90
N ALA A 34 24.46 -0.65 12.21
CA ALA A 34 23.94 0.66 12.57
C ALA A 34 23.25 1.34 11.39
N ALA A 35 22.17 2.06 11.70
CA ALA A 35 21.44 2.87 10.73
C ALA A 35 22.33 3.97 10.12
N TYR A 36 22.02 4.36 8.90
CA TYR A 36 22.61 5.51 8.23
C TYR A 36 21.67 6.71 8.37
N TYR A 37 22.21 7.86 8.76
CA TYR A 37 21.45 9.10 8.89
C TYR A 37 22.03 10.17 7.97
N PHE A 38 21.15 10.94 7.35
CA PHE A 38 21.51 12.18 6.69
C PHE A 38 20.63 13.33 7.20
N PRO A 39 21.23 14.47 7.56
CA PRO A 39 22.63 14.61 7.97
C PRO A 39 22.93 13.69 9.17
N ALA A 40 24.20 13.38 9.40
CA ALA A 40 24.60 12.44 10.47
C ALA A 40 24.22 12.92 11.89
N THR A 41 23.90 14.20 12.06
CA THR A 41 23.47 14.83 13.31
C THR A 41 21.95 14.81 13.52
N TRP A 42 21.18 14.36 12.52
CA TRP A 42 19.72 14.30 12.61
C TRP A 42 19.23 12.91 13.04
N ASN A 43 18.10 12.89 13.72
CA ASN A 43 17.31 11.70 14.02
C ASN A 43 15.82 12.09 14.08
N GLU A 44 14.95 11.10 14.23
CA GLU A 44 13.50 11.26 14.13
C GLU A 44 12.86 12.00 15.30
N THR A 45 13.58 12.21 16.42
CA THR A 45 13.07 13.02 17.54
C THR A 45 13.29 14.52 17.31
N LEU A 46 14.14 14.86 16.35
CA LEU A 46 14.41 16.24 15.94
C LEU A 46 13.51 16.65 14.75
N PRO A 47 13.24 17.96 14.60
CA PRO A 47 12.66 18.48 13.37
C PRO A 47 13.55 18.18 12.16
N ALA A 48 12.95 18.05 10.98
CA ALA A 48 13.70 17.95 9.72
C ALA A 48 14.75 19.07 9.63
N PRO A 49 16.02 18.74 9.32
CA PRO A 49 17.10 19.72 9.27
C PRO A 49 16.95 20.59 8.02
N LYS A 50 17.48 21.81 8.10
CA LYS A 50 17.44 22.76 6.99
C LYS A 50 18.35 22.31 5.84
N LEU A 51 17.82 22.38 4.64
CA LEU A 51 18.54 22.21 3.39
C LEU A 51 18.65 23.58 2.70
N ALA A 52 19.88 24.00 2.40
CA ALA A 52 20.13 25.25 1.68
C ALA A 52 19.43 25.22 0.31
N LYS A 53 19.17 26.40 -0.27
CA LYS A 53 18.64 26.50 -1.63
C LYS A 53 19.62 25.94 -2.68
N GLU A 54 19.10 25.67 -3.88
CA GLU A 54 19.87 25.26 -5.06
C GLU A 54 20.73 24.00 -4.82
N GLN A 55 20.21 23.02 -4.07
CA GLN A 55 20.91 21.75 -3.87
C GLN A 55 20.40 20.68 -4.85
N SER A 56 21.33 19.87 -5.32
CA SER A 56 21.06 18.66 -6.08
C SER A 56 21.90 17.54 -5.48
N CYS A 57 21.23 16.57 -4.89
CA CYS A 57 21.86 15.54 -4.08
C CYS A 57 21.28 14.18 -4.41
N SER A 58 22.11 13.15 -4.32
CA SER A 58 21.66 11.79 -4.52
C SER A 58 22.46 10.78 -3.72
N TRP A 59 21.76 9.72 -3.34
CA TRP A 59 22.28 8.57 -2.63
C TRP A 59 21.85 7.31 -3.37
N THR A 60 22.79 6.44 -3.65
CA THR A 60 22.56 5.08 -4.12
C THR A 60 22.77 4.14 -2.95
N ILE A 61 21.68 3.61 -2.44
CA ILE A 61 21.63 2.67 -1.32
C ILE A 61 21.78 1.26 -1.89
N THR A 62 22.80 0.53 -1.45
CA THR A 62 22.98 -0.89 -1.83
C THR A 62 22.27 -1.79 -0.82
N ILE A 63 21.57 -2.79 -1.33
CA ILE A 63 20.72 -3.70 -0.54
C ILE A 63 21.21 -5.13 -0.81
N PRO A 64 21.93 -5.76 0.13
CA PRO A 64 22.42 -7.13 -0.06
C PRO A 64 21.28 -8.13 -0.23
N SER A 65 21.54 -9.23 -0.95
CA SER A 65 20.59 -10.34 -1.03
C SER A 65 20.20 -10.85 0.37
N GLY A 66 18.91 -11.15 0.56
CA GLY A 66 18.35 -11.56 1.85
C GLY A 66 18.03 -10.41 2.82
N TYR A 67 18.25 -9.15 2.41
CA TYR A 67 17.90 -7.96 3.20
C TYR A 67 16.89 -7.09 2.46
N TYR A 68 16.16 -6.27 3.20
CA TYR A 68 15.45 -5.11 2.68
C TYR A 68 16.00 -3.86 3.38
N VAL A 69 15.65 -2.68 2.86
CA VAL A 69 15.86 -1.41 3.57
C VAL A 69 14.56 -0.77 3.98
N LYS A 70 14.51 -0.30 5.23
CA LYS A 70 13.51 0.65 5.72
C LYS A 70 14.07 2.05 5.60
N VAL A 71 13.32 2.93 4.96
CA VAL A 71 13.69 4.34 4.75
C VAL A 71 12.65 5.21 5.42
N ILE A 72 13.10 6.08 6.32
CA ILE A 72 12.27 7.06 7.02
C ILE A 72 12.75 8.44 6.58
N ILE A 73 11.85 9.26 6.04
CA ILE A 73 12.16 10.60 5.54
C ILE A 73 11.32 11.62 6.28
N ASP A 74 11.94 12.72 6.71
CA ASP A 74 11.26 13.92 7.20
C ASP A 74 11.72 15.11 6.37
N GLY A 75 10.79 15.86 5.80
CA GLY A 75 11.17 16.98 4.96
C GLY A 75 10.01 17.62 4.26
N LYS A 76 10.20 18.87 3.87
CA LYS A 76 9.21 19.64 3.13
C LYS A 76 9.89 20.65 2.22
N THR A 77 9.42 20.71 0.97
CA THR A 77 9.79 21.78 0.03
C THR A 77 8.87 22.99 0.21
N THR A 78 9.37 24.17 -0.14
CA THR A 78 8.61 25.44 0.01
C THR A 78 8.10 25.99 -1.31
N ASP A 79 8.55 25.43 -2.43
CA ASP A 79 8.23 25.85 -3.79
C ASP A 79 7.70 24.70 -4.66
N GLU A 80 7.20 25.08 -5.84
CA GLU A 80 6.58 24.18 -6.80
C GLU A 80 7.57 23.42 -7.68
N ASP A 81 8.87 23.69 -7.67
CA ASP A 81 9.85 23.04 -8.55
C ASP A 81 10.72 22.01 -7.81
N SER A 82 10.89 22.17 -6.51
CA SER A 82 11.66 21.27 -5.64
C SER A 82 10.97 19.91 -5.43
N ARG A 83 11.74 18.82 -5.39
CA ARG A 83 11.24 17.44 -5.26
C ARG A 83 12.17 16.56 -4.42
N PHE A 84 11.56 15.59 -3.74
CA PHE A 84 12.21 14.37 -3.25
C PHE A 84 11.83 13.23 -4.18
N GLN A 85 12.80 12.39 -4.53
CA GLN A 85 12.64 11.35 -5.54
C GLN A 85 13.24 10.04 -5.04
N MET A 86 12.53 8.93 -5.24
CA MET A 86 13.01 7.59 -4.97
C MET A 86 12.82 6.71 -6.21
N ILE A 87 13.82 5.88 -6.50
CA ILE A 87 13.80 4.92 -7.59
C ILE A 87 14.27 3.57 -7.06
N ASP A 88 13.39 2.57 -7.09
CA ASP A 88 13.71 1.24 -6.60
C ASP A 88 14.47 0.38 -7.65
N SER A 89 14.60 -0.92 -7.37
CA SER A 89 15.34 -1.86 -8.21
C SER A 89 14.65 -2.20 -9.53
N VAL A 90 13.33 -2.04 -9.61
CA VAL A 90 12.52 -2.30 -10.81
C VAL A 90 12.20 -1.04 -11.60
N GLY A 91 12.57 0.12 -11.05
CA GLY A 91 12.43 1.42 -11.71
C GLY A 91 11.17 2.18 -11.33
N HIS A 92 10.45 1.77 -10.28
CA HIS A 92 9.31 2.53 -9.78
C HIS A 92 9.80 3.87 -9.23
N PHE A 93 9.20 4.93 -9.77
CA PHE A 93 9.57 6.31 -9.50
C PHE A 93 8.55 6.95 -8.56
N ILE A 94 8.99 7.24 -7.34
CA ILE A 94 8.19 7.95 -6.33
C ILE A 94 8.71 9.39 -6.26
N GLN A 95 7.80 10.35 -6.36
CA GLN A 95 8.12 11.77 -6.24
C GLN A 95 7.20 12.46 -5.23
N THR A 96 7.79 13.15 -4.26
CA THR A 96 7.05 13.87 -3.21
C THR A 96 7.65 15.26 -2.95
N THR A 97 6.88 16.10 -2.26
CA THR A 97 7.29 17.44 -1.81
C THR A 97 7.23 17.57 -0.28
N HIS A 98 6.68 16.57 0.40
CA HIS A 98 6.48 16.56 1.84
C HIS A 98 6.47 15.12 2.34
N GLU A 99 7.34 14.82 3.29
CA GLU A 99 7.46 13.53 3.97
C GLU A 99 7.33 13.75 5.47
N LYS A 100 6.61 12.84 6.14
CA LYS A 100 6.25 12.94 7.56
C LYS A 100 6.66 11.69 8.35
N LYS A 101 7.83 11.13 8.04
CA LYS A 101 8.40 9.95 8.72
C LYS A 101 7.61 8.65 8.52
N ASN A 102 6.70 8.60 7.54
CA ASN A 102 6.07 7.35 7.14
C ASN A 102 7.11 6.47 6.43
N PRO A 103 7.31 5.22 6.86
CA PRO A 103 8.38 4.39 6.32
C PRO A 103 8.09 3.96 4.87
N TYR A 104 9.18 3.73 4.14
CA TYR A 104 9.22 3.05 2.85
C TYR A 104 10.07 1.79 3.00
N PHE A 105 9.73 0.74 2.24
CA PHE A 105 10.41 -0.54 2.28
C PHE A 105 10.84 -0.93 0.88
N PHE A 106 12.12 -1.26 0.71
CA PHE A 106 12.66 -1.62 -0.59
C PHE A 106 13.43 -2.94 -0.50
N PRO A 107 13.09 -3.95 -1.33
CA PRO A 107 13.84 -5.20 -1.40
C PRO A 107 15.16 -5.01 -2.16
N PRO A 108 15.98 -6.08 -2.31
CA PRO A 108 17.19 -6.03 -3.11
C PRO A 108 16.95 -5.54 -4.55
N THR A 109 17.95 -4.99 -5.24
CA THR A 109 19.37 -4.84 -4.84
C THR A 109 19.81 -3.40 -4.57
N LYS A 110 18.98 -2.41 -4.94
CA LYS A 110 19.33 -1.00 -4.84
C LYS A 110 18.10 -0.12 -4.68
N LEU A 111 18.32 1.05 -4.10
CA LEU A 111 17.41 2.19 -4.08
C LEU A 111 18.23 3.44 -4.41
N THR A 112 17.68 4.33 -5.24
CA THR A 112 18.22 5.68 -5.43
C THR A 112 17.30 6.66 -4.73
N LEU A 113 17.85 7.49 -3.84
CA LEU A 113 17.17 8.62 -3.22
C LEU A 113 17.81 9.90 -3.75
N ALA A 114 17.02 10.83 -4.26
CA ALA A 114 17.49 12.11 -4.77
C ALA A 114 16.66 13.27 -4.25
N VAL A 115 17.32 14.42 -4.11
CA VAL A 115 16.71 15.70 -3.77
C VAL A 115 17.19 16.73 -4.75
N SER A 116 16.25 17.46 -5.33
CA SER A 116 16.52 18.67 -6.10
C SER A 116 15.67 19.78 -5.52
N ASN A 117 16.29 20.86 -5.06
CA ASN A 117 15.55 21.99 -4.52
C ASN A 117 16.06 23.33 -5.04
N TYR A 118 15.11 24.18 -5.42
CA TYR A 118 15.36 25.54 -5.89
C TYR A 118 15.27 26.56 -4.76
N ALA A 119 14.29 26.43 -3.86
CA ALA A 119 14.19 27.25 -2.65
C ALA A 119 14.70 26.50 -1.40
N GLU A 120 14.79 27.19 -0.26
CA GLU A 120 15.10 26.54 1.01
C GLU A 120 14.08 25.44 1.32
N ALA A 121 14.56 24.30 1.80
CA ALA A 121 13.74 23.15 2.16
C ALA A 121 14.17 22.60 3.52
N THR A 122 13.42 21.62 4.02
CA THR A 122 13.90 20.74 5.09
C THR A 122 13.99 19.32 4.57
N PHE A 123 15.05 18.59 4.95
CA PHE A 123 15.23 17.22 4.49
C PHE A 123 16.20 16.46 5.38
N GLY A 124 15.73 15.36 5.96
CA GLY A 124 16.52 14.38 6.68
C GLY A 124 15.97 12.98 6.44
N PHE A 125 16.86 11.98 6.48
CA PHE A 125 16.43 10.59 6.35
C PHE A 125 17.27 9.64 7.19
N ARG A 126 16.67 8.49 7.49
CA ARG A 126 17.31 7.32 8.10
C ARG A 126 17.12 6.11 7.18
N ILE A 127 18.17 5.31 7.04
CA ILE A 127 18.13 4.01 6.37
C ILE A 127 18.55 2.92 7.35
N GLU A 128 17.77 1.85 7.37
CA GLU A 128 18.03 0.64 8.14
C GLU A 128 17.99 -0.57 7.24
N TRP A 129 18.93 -1.49 7.40
CA TRP A 129 18.91 -2.78 6.72
C TRP A 129 18.44 -3.84 7.71
N ALA A 130 17.42 -4.58 7.32
CA ALA A 130 16.90 -5.70 8.09
C ALA A 130 16.82 -6.94 7.19
N GLN A 131 16.87 -8.11 7.80
CA GLN A 131 16.73 -9.36 7.06
C GLN A 131 15.29 -9.52 6.60
N LEU A 132 15.11 -10.03 5.38
CA LEU A 132 13.79 -10.51 4.95
C LEU A 132 13.37 -11.67 5.87
N PRO A 133 12.05 -11.85 6.11
CA PRO A 133 11.54 -12.93 6.93
C PRO A 133 12.13 -14.29 6.51
N ALA A 134 12.75 -14.97 7.47
CA ALA A 134 13.38 -16.26 7.27
C ALA A 134 12.41 -17.40 7.60
N GLY A 135 12.52 -18.51 6.88
CA GLY A 135 11.67 -19.70 7.08
C GLY A 135 11.08 -20.20 5.77
N PRO A 136 10.50 -21.41 5.77
CA PRO A 136 9.76 -21.90 4.62
C PRO A 136 8.53 -21.01 4.38
N PHE A 137 8.23 -20.74 3.12
CA PHE A 137 6.98 -20.08 2.75
C PHE A 137 5.79 -20.93 3.17
N ALA A 138 4.79 -20.32 3.79
CA ALA A 138 3.47 -20.96 3.84
C ALA A 138 2.89 -20.98 2.41
N ILE A 139 2.36 -22.13 2.01
CA ILE A 139 1.97 -22.42 0.62
C ILE A 139 0.45 -22.46 0.55
N HIS A 140 -0.10 -21.64 -0.33
CA HIS A 140 -1.53 -21.51 -0.57
C HIS A 140 -1.85 -21.83 -2.03
N GLY A 141 -2.65 -22.87 -2.25
CA GLY A 141 -3.24 -23.15 -3.55
C GLY A 141 -4.49 -22.30 -3.74
N ILE A 142 -4.55 -21.57 -4.85
CA ILE A 142 -5.67 -20.71 -5.22
C ILE A 142 -6.37 -21.31 -6.44
N GLY A 143 -7.65 -21.62 -6.27
CA GLY A 143 -8.56 -22.10 -7.31
C GLY A 143 -9.89 -21.37 -7.18
N ASP A 144 -11.00 -22.10 -7.20
CA ASP A 144 -12.33 -21.50 -7.05
C ASP A 144 -12.46 -20.71 -5.74
N VAL A 145 -11.84 -21.20 -4.65
CA VAL A 145 -11.85 -20.56 -3.34
C VAL A 145 -10.74 -19.51 -3.24
N GLY A 146 -11.15 -18.24 -3.24
CA GLY A 146 -10.25 -17.12 -2.94
C GLY A 146 -9.82 -17.09 -1.48
N ASN A 147 -8.75 -16.36 -1.18
CA ASN A 147 -8.23 -16.19 0.16
C ASN A 147 -8.30 -14.72 0.58
N VAL A 148 -8.67 -14.46 1.84
CA VAL A 148 -8.59 -13.12 2.44
C VAL A 148 -7.60 -13.20 3.59
N ILE A 149 -6.54 -12.41 3.50
CA ILE A 149 -5.54 -12.29 4.55
C ILE A 149 -5.51 -10.88 5.11
N ASN A 150 -5.00 -10.75 6.33
CA ASN A 150 -4.52 -9.48 6.82
C ASN A 150 -3.08 -9.29 6.36
N ALA A 151 -2.85 -8.27 5.53
CA ALA A 151 -1.59 -8.05 4.86
C ALA A 151 -0.51 -7.42 5.75
N THR A 152 -0.88 -6.85 6.90
CA THR A 152 -0.03 -5.90 7.62
C THR A 152 0.05 -6.09 9.14
N ASN A 153 -0.63 -7.08 9.71
CA ASN A 153 -0.70 -7.33 11.17
C ASN A 153 0.38 -8.28 11.73
N SER A 154 1.27 -8.76 10.88
CA SER A 154 2.29 -9.72 11.27
C SER A 154 3.38 -9.78 10.20
N ILE A 155 4.59 -10.10 10.61
CA ILE A 155 5.70 -10.36 9.69
C ILE A 155 5.54 -11.77 9.13
N TYR A 156 5.49 -11.93 7.80
CA TYR A 156 5.30 -13.23 7.16
C TYR A 156 5.94 -13.32 5.78
N ASN A 157 6.05 -14.56 5.28
CA ASN A 157 6.39 -14.87 3.90
C ASN A 157 5.47 -16.01 3.37
N GLU A 158 4.71 -15.72 2.33
CA GLU A 158 3.67 -16.63 1.83
C GLU A 158 3.75 -16.76 0.31
N PHE A 159 3.60 -17.99 -0.18
CA PHE A 159 3.50 -18.30 -1.60
C PHE A 159 2.05 -18.61 -1.96
N TYR A 160 1.57 -17.96 -3.01
CA TYR A 160 0.25 -18.19 -3.58
C TYR A 160 0.41 -18.67 -5.02
N GLY A 161 -0.17 -19.83 -5.35
CA GLY A 161 -0.09 -20.41 -6.68
C GLY A 161 -1.45 -20.84 -7.23
N SER A 162 -1.65 -20.68 -8.54
CA SER A 162 -2.82 -21.15 -9.28
C SER A 162 -2.41 -21.74 -10.63
N THR A 163 -3.38 -22.11 -11.47
CA THR A 163 -3.12 -22.65 -12.82
C THR A 163 -2.76 -21.58 -13.85
N GLU A 164 -3.48 -20.45 -13.90
CA GLU A 164 -3.26 -19.40 -14.93
C GLU A 164 -2.60 -18.13 -14.37
N GLY A 165 -2.69 -17.87 -13.07
CA GLY A 165 -2.23 -16.63 -12.45
C GLY A 165 -3.03 -16.21 -11.22
N ILE A 166 -2.55 -15.20 -10.53
CA ILE A 166 -3.11 -14.67 -9.28
C ILE A 166 -3.62 -13.25 -9.52
N SER A 167 -4.82 -12.98 -9.02
CA SER A 167 -5.39 -11.64 -8.89
C SER A 167 -5.27 -11.15 -7.44
N LEU A 168 -4.91 -9.88 -7.27
CA LEU A 168 -4.81 -9.20 -5.98
C LEU A 168 -5.73 -7.97 -5.92
N LEU A 169 -6.49 -7.86 -4.84
CA LEU A 169 -7.33 -6.71 -4.53
C LEU A 169 -7.11 -6.26 -3.08
N VAL A 170 -6.75 -4.99 -2.90
CA VAL A 170 -6.35 -4.44 -1.60
C VAL A 170 -7.48 -3.65 -0.95
N PHE A 171 -7.75 -3.92 0.33
CA PHE A 171 -8.78 -3.29 1.14
C PHE A 171 -8.14 -2.68 2.39
N PRO A 172 -7.66 -1.43 2.33
CA PRO A 172 -7.05 -0.80 3.49
C PRO A 172 -8.07 -0.53 4.60
N GLU A 173 -7.61 -0.58 5.85
CA GLU A 173 -8.38 -0.20 7.03
C GLU A 173 -8.81 1.28 6.94
N ASP A 174 -7.92 2.15 6.48
CA ASP A 174 -8.19 3.58 6.25
C ASP A 174 -7.79 3.99 4.81
N ARG A 175 -8.79 4.27 3.98
CA ARG A 175 -8.62 4.72 2.59
C ARG A 175 -7.88 6.04 2.42
N LYS A 176 -7.75 6.84 3.48
CA LYS A 176 -7.02 8.11 3.48
C LYS A 176 -5.58 7.97 3.97
N ASN A 177 -5.30 6.98 4.82
CA ASN A 177 -4.01 6.79 5.47
C ASN A 177 -3.58 5.31 5.48
N TYR A 178 -3.19 4.80 4.31
CA TYR A 178 -2.87 3.38 4.08
C TYR A 178 -1.36 3.12 3.91
N TYR A 179 -0.51 3.91 4.57
CA TYR A 179 0.95 3.81 4.41
C TYR A 179 1.54 2.49 4.92
N SER A 180 0.84 1.78 5.81
CA SER A 180 1.17 0.42 6.27
C SER A 180 1.33 -0.56 5.11
N LEU A 181 0.53 -0.43 4.04
CA LEU A 181 0.61 -1.29 2.86
C LEU A 181 1.98 -1.27 2.14
N ARG A 182 2.85 -0.29 2.43
CA ARG A 182 4.21 -0.24 1.87
C ARG A 182 5.10 -1.37 2.39
N SER A 183 4.79 -1.97 3.54
CA SER A 183 5.59 -3.05 4.13
C SER A 183 5.32 -4.41 3.49
N THR A 184 4.21 -4.56 2.77
CA THR A 184 3.87 -5.81 2.08
C THR A 184 4.34 -5.76 0.64
N LEU A 185 5.44 -6.46 0.39
CA LEU A 185 6.13 -6.57 -0.89
C LEU A 185 5.58 -7.75 -1.68
N VAL A 186 5.39 -7.55 -2.98
CA VAL A 186 4.87 -8.54 -3.92
C VAL A 186 5.96 -8.91 -4.91
N PHE A 187 6.17 -10.21 -5.06
CA PHE A 187 7.12 -10.75 -6.01
C PHE A 187 6.41 -11.76 -6.93
N GLU A 188 6.80 -11.79 -8.19
CA GLU A 188 6.37 -12.83 -9.13
C GLU A 188 7.27 -14.04 -9.02
N SER A 189 6.65 -15.21 -8.86
CA SER A 189 7.37 -16.47 -8.76
C SER A 189 6.49 -17.66 -9.12
N ALA A 190 7.00 -18.57 -9.96
CA ALA A 190 6.34 -19.83 -10.26
C ALA A 190 6.58 -20.92 -9.20
N ASN A 191 7.33 -20.62 -8.13
CA ASN A 191 7.70 -21.57 -7.08
C ASN A 191 7.90 -20.89 -5.72
N THR A 192 8.25 -21.67 -4.69
CA THR A 192 8.46 -21.20 -3.31
C THR A 192 9.80 -20.48 -3.11
N GLY A 193 10.16 -19.57 -4.01
CA GLY A 193 11.28 -18.64 -3.88
C GLY A 193 10.80 -17.22 -4.16
N LEU A 194 11.50 -16.19 -3.65
CA LEU A 194 11.08 -14.79 -3.80
C LEU A 194 10.77 -14.44 -5.26
N GLY A 195 11.62 -14.82 -6.21
CA GLY A 195 11.41 -14.43 -7.61
C GLY A 195 11.72 -12.95 -7.83
N ASN A 196 11.03 -12.33 -8.80
CA ASN A 196 11.27 -10.94 -9.16
C ASN A 196 10.34 -10.03 -8.36
N TYR A 197 10.90 -9.02 -7.70
CA TYR A 197 10.07 -7.98 -7.09
C TYR A 197 9.23 -7.30 -8.18
N ILE A 198 7.97 -7.04 -7.89
CA ILE A 198 7.07 -6.35 -8.80
C ILE A 198 6.67 -5.02 -8.20
N ASP A 199 6.04 -5.03 -7.03
CA ASP A 199 5.59 -3.81 -6.36
C ASP A 199 5.26 -4.07 -4.88
N ASN A 200 4.78 -3.05 -4.17
CA ASN A 200 4.17 -3.19 -2.85
C ASN A 200 2.64 -2.91 -2.92
N LEU A 201 1.91 -3.34 -1.89
CA LEU A 201 0.45 -3.19 -1.87
C LEU A 201 -0.02 -1.74 -1.85
N TYR A 202 0.80 -0.79 -1.37
CA TYR A 202 0.46 0.63 -1.37
C TYR A 202 0.37 1.18 -2.80
N GLU A 203 1.35 0.87 -3.65
CA GLU A 203 1.33 1.30 -5.05
C GLU A 203 0.26 0.55 -5.85
N MET A 204 0.07 -0.76 -5.61
CA MET A 204 -1.02 -1.52 -6.24
C MET A 204 -2.39 -0.89 -5.94
N TYR A 205 -2.65 -0.55 -4.68
CA TYR A 205 -3.91 0.10 -4.28
C TYR A 205 -4.10 1.48 -4.93
N ARG A 206 -3.01 2.23 -5.16
CA ARG A 206 -3.07 3.54 -5.83
C ARG A 206 -3.53 3.46 -7.27
N THR A 207 -3.30 2.34 -7.96
CA THR A 207 -3.76 2.16 -9.35
C THR A 207 -5.28 2.07 -9.47
N ARG A 208 -5.99 1.73 -8.36
CA ARG A 208 -7.45 1.49 -8.33
C ARG A 208 -7.91 0.34 -9.24
N ASN A 209 -6.99 -0.53 -9.64
CA ASN A 209 -7.25 -1.69 -10.46
C ASN A 209 -6.81 -2.95 -9.72
N GLN A 210 -7.41 -4.09 -10.08
CA GLN A 210 -6.85 -5.37 -9.68
C GLN A 210 -5.45 -5.53 -10.27
N PHE A 211 -4.55 -6.13 -9.49
CA PHE A 211 -3.28 -6.61 -10.04
C PHE A 211 -3.48 -8.03 -10.54
N LEU A 212 -2.97 -8.33 -11.73
CA LEU A 212 -2.92 -9.67 -12.31
C LEU A 212 -1.46 -10.06 -12.51
N SER A 213 -1.07 -11.22 -11.98
CA SER A 213 0.31 -11.71 -12.10
C SER A 213 0.60 -12.26 -13.49
N GLN A 214 1.83 -12.11 -13.97
CA GLN A 214 2.28 -12.71 -15.24
C GLN A 214 2.83 -14.14 -15.06
N SER A 215 2.87 -14.65 -13.84
CA SER A 215 3.31 -15.99 -13.49
C SER A 215 2.16 -16.80 -12.88
N THR A 216 2.31 -18.12 -12.78
CA THR A 216 1.33 -18.99 -12.11
C THR A 216 1.30 -18.82 -10.58
N GLY A 217 2.10 -17.91 -10.04
CA GLY A 217 2.13 -17.63 -8.62
C GLY A 217 2.85 -16.34 -8.27
N ILE A 218 2.72 -15.99 -7.00
CA ILE A 218 3.36 -14.84 -6.38
C ILE A 218 3.90 -15.23 -5.00
N VAL A 219 4.85 -14.43 -4.53
CA VAL A 219 5.28 -14.43 -3.13
C VAL A 219 4.93 -13.09 -2.51
N LEU A 220 4.23 -13.14 -1.39
CA LEU A 220 3.94 -11.99 -0.54
C LEU A 220 4.88 -12.01 0.67
N VAL A 221 5.49 -10.87 0.93
CA VAL A 221 6.36 -10.70 2.10
C VAL A 221 5.97 -9.43 2.82
N ASN A 222 5.38 -9.56 4.01
CA ASN A 222 5.24 -8.41 4.90
C ASN A 222 6.44 -8.33 5.84
N VAL A 223 7.15 -7.21 5.80
CA VAL A 223 8.40 -7.02 6.54
C VAL A 223 8.24 -6.25 7.85
N GLU A 224 7.05 -5.73 8.13
CA GLU A 224 6.74 -4.97 9.34
C GLU A 224 5.32 -5.27 9.85
N ASP A 225 5.20 -5.59 11.14
CA ASP A 225 3.91 -5.61 11.82
C ASP A 225 3.51 -4.17 12.18
N SER A 226 2.50 -3.65 11.48
CA SER A 226 1.95 -2.32 11.72
C SER A 226 0.77 -2.32 12.72
N GLY A 227 0.30 -3.49 13.12
CA GLY A 227 -0.92 -3.68 13.91
C GLY A 227 -2.21 -3.30 13.17
N LYS A 228 -2.14 -3.02 11.85
CA LYS A 228 -3.29 -2.64 11.02
C LYS A 228 -4.05 -3.85 10.47
N THR A 229 -5.32 -3.63 10.17
CA THR A 229 -6.22 -4.62 9.56
C THR A 229 -6.43 -4.32 8.08
N ASP A 230 -5.34 -4.05 7.36
CA ASP A 230 -5.40 -3.94 5.91
C ASP A 230 -5.59 -5.34 5.32
N LEU A 231 -6.68 -5.55 4.60
CA LEU A 231 -7.03 -6.85 4.04
C LEU A 231 -6.56 -6.94 2.59
N LEU A 232 -6.18 -8.15 2.19
CA LEU A 232 -5.84 -8.49 0.81
C LEU A 232 -6.69 -9.69 0.39
N LEU A 233 -7.40 -9.53 -0.71
CA LEU A 233 -8.11 -10.60 -1.38
C LEU A 233 -7.20 -11.17 -2.49
N VAL A 234 -6.92 -12.45 -2.40
CA VAL A 234 -6.13 -13.24 -3.36
C VAL A 234 -7.06 -14.21 -4.08
N GLN A 235 -7.12 -14.12 -5.41
CA GLN A 235 -8.01 -14.93 -6.23
C GLN A 235 -7.27 -15.53 -7.43
N SER A 236 -7.87 -16.55 -8.05
CA SER A 236 -7.36 -17.09 -9.31
C SER A 236 -7.67 -16.11 -10.44
N GLU A 237 -6.65 -15.71 -11.19
CA GLU A 237 -6.80 -14.78 -12.31
C GLU A 237 -7.81 -15.28 -13.35
N GLN A 238 -7.81 -16.59 -13.64
CA GLN A 238 -8.66 -17.17 -14.68
C GLN A 238 -10.15 -16.85 -14.46
N ASP A 239 -10.55 -16.71 -13.20
CA ASP A 239 -11.93 -16.52 -12.77
C ASP A 239 -12.32 -15.05 -12.70
N VAL A 240 -11.35 -14.13 -12.67
CA VAL A 240 -11.60 -12.70 -12.39
C VAL A 240 -10.95 -11.70 -13.36
N LYS A 241 -10.13 -12.16 -14.32
CA LYS A 241 -9.40 -11.29 -15.25
C LYS A 241 -10.29 -10.35 -16.09
N ASN A 242 -11.55 -10.70 -16.28
CA ASN A 242 -12.50 -9.92 -17.09
C ASN A 242 -13.34 -8.92 -16.25
N PHE A 243 -13.00 -8.72 -14.97
CA PHE A 243 -13.74 -7.84 -14.08
C PHE A 243 -12.99 -6.54 -13.79
N THR A 244 -13.76 -5.45 -13.79
CA THR A 244 -13.37 -4.20 -13.13
C THR A 244 -13.98 -4.16 -11.73
N TYR A 245 -13.15 -3.91 -10.72
CA TYR A 245 -13.57 -3.96 -9.32
C TYR A 245 -13.89 -2.60 -8.72
N VAL A 246 -14.91 -2.58 -7.87
CA VAL A 246 -15.20 -1.48 -6.94
C VAL A 246 -15.15 -2.08 -5.54
N GLU A 247 -14.25 -1.60 -4.69
CA GLU A 247 -14.14 -2.13 -3.34
C GLU A 247 -15.23 -1.54 -2.44
N LEU A 248 -15.88 -2.40 -1.67
CA LEU A 248 -16.74 -2.05 -0.54
C LEU A 248 -15.91 -2.14 0.74
N VAL A 249 -15.39 -1.00 1.19
CA VAL A 249 -14.72 -0.86 2.50
C VAL A 249 -15.66 -0.08 3.38
N THR A 250 -16.39 -0.80 4.23
CA THR A 250 -17.34 -0.23 5.18
C THR A 250 -16.67 0.09 6.50
N VAL A 251 -17.25 1.06 7.24
CA VAL A 251 -16.89 1.37 8.62
C VAL A 251 -18.12 1.08 9.47
N ALA A 252 -17.93 0.40 10.61
CA ALA A 252 -19.03 0.04 11.49
C ALA A 252 -19.83 1.28 11.94
N ASN A 253 -21.14 1.14 12.01
CA ASN A 253 -22.12 2.18 12.32
C ASN A 253 -22.17 3.34 11.32
N THR A 254 -21.92 3.06 10.04
CA THR A 254 -22.00 4.07 8.97
C THR A 254 -22.87 3.61 7.80
N THR A 255 -23.39 4.58 7.04
CA THR A 255 -24.03 4.33 5.75
C THR A 255 -23.04 4.62 4.64
N TYR A 256 -22.92 3.69 3.70
CA TYR A 256 -21.99 3.80 2.58
C TYR A 256 -22.69 3.56 1.25
N ASN A 257 -22.32 4.35 0.24
CA ASN A 257 -22.79 4.21 -1.13
C ASN A 257 -21.65 3.75 -2.04
N ALA A 258 -21.89 2.70 -2.82
CA ALA A 258 -20.98 2.24 -3.86
C ALA A 258 -21.64 2.37 -5.23
N THR A 259 -20.98 3.05 -6.17
CA THR A 259 -21.44 3.12 -7.56
C THR A 259 -20.66 2.12 -8.40
N VAL A 260 -21.35 1.26 -9.13
CA VAL A 260 -20.79 0.33 -10.10
C VAL A 260 -21.33 0.67 -11.48
N ASN A 261 -20.46 0.76 -12.46
CA ASN A 261 -20.81 1.03 -13.85
C ASN A 261 -20.29 -0.11 -14.73
N SER A 262 -21.19 -0.79 -15.46
CA SER A 262 -20.86 -1.89 -16.37
C SER A 262 -21.39 -1.56 -17.77
N HIS A 263 -20.83 -0.51 -18.38
CA HIS A 263 -21.21 -0.11 -19.75
C HIS A 263 -20.34 -0.76 -20.83
N HIS A 264 -19.10 -1.11 -20.49
CA HIS A 264 -18.10 -1.61 -21.45
C HIS A 264 -17.50 -2.95 -21.01
N GLU A 265 -17.39 -3.17 -19.70
CA GLU A 265 -16.84 -4.37 -19.08
C GLU A 265 -17.73 -4.81 -17.92
N LEU A 266 -17.62 -6.09 -17.53
CA LEU A 266 -18.30 -6.59 -16.34
C LEU A 266 -17.66 -5.94 -15.11
N SER A 267 -18.50 -5.36 -14.26
CA SER A 267 -18.02 -4.65 -13.08
C SER A 267 -18.56 -5.30 -11.81
N VAL A 268 -17.71 -5.38 -10.80
CA VAL A 268 -17.98 -6.14 -9.59
C VAL A 268 -17.84 -5.24 -8.37
N LEU A 269 -18.92 -5.12 -7.60
CA LEU A 269 -18.79 -4.66 -6.22
C LEU A 269 -18.27 -5.82 -5.39
N VAL A 270 -17.20 -5.63 -4.64
CA VAL A 270 -16.59 -6.68 -3.82
C VAL A 270 -16.48 -6.23 -2.37
N SER A 271 -16.84 -7.12 -1.46
CA SER A 271 -16.65 -6.97 -0.02
C SER A 271 -15.80 -8.12 0.50
N ALA A 272 -14.69 -7.78 1.15
CA ALA A 272 -13.85 -8.71 1.91
C ALA A 272 -13.79 -8.35 3.41
N THR A 273 -14.68 -7.46 3.88
CA THR A 273 -14.66 -6.95 5.26
C THR A 273 -15.17 -7.97 6.29
N HIS A 274 -14.70 -7.83 7.52
CA HIS A 274 -15.20 -8.57 8.69
C HIS A 274 -16.36 -7.87 9.42
N ILE A 275 -17.02 -6.91 8.75
CA ILE A 275 -18.10 -6.10 9.31
C ILE A 275 -19.44 -6.57 8.73
N ASN A 276 -20.41 -6.83 9.60
CA ASN A 276 -21.78 -7.13 9.19
C ASN A 276 -22.34 -5.93 8.42
N GLN A 277 -23.03 -6.19 7.31
CA GLN A 277 -23.60 -5.12 6.50
C GLN A 277 -24.99 -5.50 5.99
N THR A 278 -25.86 -4.52 5.88
CA THR A 278 -27.21 -4.69 5.32
C THR A 278 -27.33 -3.81 4.10
N MET A 279 -27.62 -4.37 2.94
CA MET A 279 -28.02 -3.57 1.78
C MET A 279 -29.43 -3.07 2.05
N ILE A 280 -29.57 -1.75 2.15
CA ILE A 280 -30.84 -1.09 2.50
C ILE A 280 -31.48 -0.37 1.32
N ASN A 281 -30.71 -0.07 0.27
CA ASN A 281 -31.21 0.53 -0.97
C ASN A 281 -30.34 0.12 -2.16
N VAL A 282 -30.94 0.13 -3.35
CA VAL A 282 -30.24 0.02 -4.62
C VAL A 282 -30.92 0.86 -5.70
N GLU A 283 -30.16 1.75 -6.34
CA GLU A 283 -30.58 2.47 -7.53
C GLU A 283 -30.05 1.74 -8.77
N ILE A 284 -30.91 1.04 -9.48
CA ILE A 284 -30.57 0.21 -10.65
C ILE A 284 -31.75 0.18 -11.64
N GLY A 285 -31.51 -0.01 -12.93
CA GLY A 285 -32.58 -0.22 -13.91
C GLY A 285 -33.36 -1.51 -13.63
N ASP A 286 -34.68 -1.50 -13.80
CA ASP A 286 -35.53 -2.64 -13.41
C ASP A 286 -35.20 -3.94 -14.16
N THR A 287 -34.65 -3.83 -15.36
CA THR A 287 -34.23 -4.96 -16.21
C THR A 287 -32.75 -5.29 -16.11
N ASP A 288 -31.94 -4.46 -15.47
CA ASP A 288 -30.50 -4.73 -15.31
C ASP A 288 -30.31 -5.93 -14.37
N VAL A 289 -29.27 -6.72 -14.61
CA VAL A 289 -29.03 -7.97 -13.87
C VAL A 289 -27.81 -7.84 -12.97
N VAL A 290 -27.98 -8.25 -11.71
CA VAL A 290 -26.91 -8.43 -10.74
C VAL A 290 -26.85 -9.91 -10.34
N THR A 291 -25.67 -10.50 -10.44
CA THR A 291 -25.41 -11.83 -9.88
C THR A 291 -24.68 -11.70 -8.55
N GLN A 292 -25.18 -12.37 -7.52
CA GLN A 292 -24.55 -12.45 -6.22
C GLN A 292 -23.74 -13.74 -6.08
N TYR A 293 -22.54 -13.62 -5.51
CA TYR A 293 -21.67 -14.73 -5.17
C TYR A 293 -21.21 -14.64 -3.70
N TRP A 294 -21.18 -15.78 -3.00
CA TRP A 294 -20.61 -15.93 -1.65
C TRP A 294 -19.14 -16.37 -1.70
N GLY A 295 -18.34 -15.75 -2.57
CA GLY A 295 -16.94 -16.10 -2.81
C GLY A 295 -16.40 -15.47 -4.09
N THR A 296 -15.40 -16.13 -4.69
CA THR A 296 -14.96 -15.83 -6.06
C THR A 296 -16.12 -16.05 -7.05
N PRO A 297 -16.28 -15.26 -8.12
CA PRO A 297 -17.37 -15.42 -9.10
C PRO A 297 -17.30 -16.69 -9.97
N THR A 298 -17.36 -17.86 -9.33
CA THR A 298 -17.37 -19.18 -9.98
C THR A 298 -18.72 -19.88 -9.79
N PRO A 299 -19.02 -20.94 -10.55
CA PRO A 299 -20.25 -21.72 -10.35
C PRO A 299 -20.40 -22.29 -8.93
N PHE A 300 -19.29 -22.54 -8.23
CA PHE A 300 -19.29 -23.07 -6.86
C PHE A 300 -19.86 -22.07 -5.85
N PHE A 301 -19.61 -20.77 -6.03
CA PHE A 301 -20.05 -19.71 -5.12
C PHE A 301 -21.28 -18.94 -5.59
N PHE A 302 -21.86 -19.35 -6.70
CA PHE A 302 -23.08 -18.74 -7.23
C PHE A 302 -24.22 -18.85 -6.21
N ASP A 303 -24.84 -17.71 -5.90
CA ASP A 303 -26.04 -17.67 -5.06
C ASP A 303 -27.29 -17.49 -5.94
N LYS A 304 -27.41 -16.32 -6.57
CA LYS A 304 -28.63 -15.94 -7.28
C LYS A 304 -28.40 -14.81 -8.28
N ASN A 305 -29.21 -14.80 -9.34
CA ASN A 305 -29.41 -13.66 -10.22
C ASN A 305 -30.63 -12.86 -9.78
N TYR A 306 -30.50 -11.55 -9.74
CA TYR A 306 -31.60 -10.62 -9.55
C TYR A 306 -31.70 -9.70 -10.77
N THR A 307 -32.90 -9.52 -11.30
CA THR A 307 -33.23 -8.29 -12.01
C THR A 307 -33.26 -7.12 -11.02
N GLY A 308 -33.09 -5.89 -11.50
CA GLY A 308 -33.15 -4.70 -10.65
C GLY A 308 -34.46 -4.57 -9.88
N ALA A 309 -35.59 -4.95 -10.50
CA ALA A 309 -36.89 -4.98 -9.82
C ALA A 309 -36.94 -6.02 -8.69
N GLU A 310 -36.41 -7.23 -8.92
CA GLU A 310 -36.35 -8.29 -7.91
C GLU A 310 -35.42 -7.92 -6.75
N LEU A 311 -34.25 -7.31 -7.05
CA LEU A 311 -33.31 -6.89 -6.02
C LEU A 311 -33.94 -5.84 -5.11
N LYS A 312 -34.59 -4.81 -5.68
CA LYS A 312 -35.32 -3.78 -4.90
C LYS A 312 -36.40 -4.39 -4.01
N ALA A 313 -37.14 -5.37 -4.52
CA ALA A 313 -38.20 -6.04 -3.77
C ALA A 313 -37.67 -6.95 -2.64
N ALA A 314 -36.42 -7.40 -2.74
CA ALA A 314 -35.77 -8.26 -1.74
C ALA A 314 -35.15 -7.48 -0.58
N LEU A 315 -35.03 -6.15 -0.66
CA LEU A 315 -34.44 -5.32 0.38
C LEU A 315 -35.32 -5.23 1.64
N PRO A 316 -34.71 -5.13 2.84
CA PRO A 316 -33.27 -5.13 3.10
C PRO A 316 -32.65 -6.54 3.09
N ILE A 317 -31.40 -6.66 2.63
CA ILE A 317 -30.65 -7.94 2.61
C ILE A 317 -29.48 -7.87 3.58
N PHE A 318 -29.44 -8.78 4.55
CA PHE A 318 -28.35 -8.90 5.52
C PHE A 318 -27.20 -9.76 4.97
N TYR A 319 -25.99 -9.27 5.15
CA TYR A 319 -24.74 -9.91 4.78
C TYR A 319 -23.84 -9.99 6.02
N PRO A 320 -23.47 -11.19 6.48
CA PRO A 320 -22.59 -11.31 7.63
C PRO A 320 -21.17 -10.83 7.28
N GLY A 321 -20.47 -10.32 8.29
CA GLY A 321 -19.09 -9.83 8.20
C GLY A 321 -18.07 -10.96 8.20
N TYR A 322 -18.24 -11.94 7.33
CA TYR A 322 -17.22 -12.97 7.10
C TYR A 322 -17.24 -13.41 5.64
N GLY A 323 -16.06 -13.80 5.15
CA GLY A 323 -15.88 -14.28 3.79
C GLY A 323 -15.82 -13.17 2.75
N ILE A 324 -16.02 -13.58 1.50
CA ILE A 324 -15.99 -12.72 0.32
C ILE A 324 -17.41 -12.68 -0.24
N ILE A 325 -17.91 -11.49 -0.55
CA ILE A 325 -19.21 -11.30 -1.18
C ILE A 325 -19.00 -10.43 -2.41
N GLN A 326 -19.49 -10.89 -3.56
CA GLN A 326 -19.34 -10.19 -4.82
C GLN A 326 -20.70 -10.01 -5.50
N TRP A 327 -20.94 -8.80 -5.99
CA TRP A 327 -22.11 -8.46 -6.79
C TRP A 327 -21.63 -8.07 -8.20
N VAL A 328 -21.83 -8.97 -9.16
CA VAL A 328 -21.45 -8.77 -10.55
C VAL A 328 -22.59 -8.08 -11.28
N LEU A 329 -22.37 -6.84 -11.71
CA LEU A 329 -23.30 -6.10 -12.55
C LEU A 329 -23.03 -6.45 -14.02
N HIS A 330 -24.05 -6.96 -14.72
CA HIS A 330 -23.90 -7.43 -16.11
C HIS A 330 -24.02 -6.31 -17.14
N SER A 331 -24.76 -5.25 -16.80
CA SER A 331 -24.91 -4.07 -17.65
C SER A 331 -25.43 -2.89 -16.85
N GLY A 332 -25.24 -1.68 -17.38
CA GLY A 332 -25.86 -0.46 -16.84
C GLY A 332 -25.09 0.14 -15.67
N ARG A 333 -25.82 0.78 -14.76
CA ARG A 333 -25.26 1.46 -13.59
C ARG A 333 -26.09 1.13 -12.36
N ALA A 334 -25.42 0.78 -11.27
CA ALA A 334 -26.03 0.53 -9.98
C ALA A 334 -25.40 1.39 -8.89
N VAL A 335 -26.21 1.97 -8.00
CA VAL A 335 -25.76 2.58 -6.75
C VAL A 335 -26.29 1.75 -5.59
N PHE A 336 -25.40 1.03 -4.92
CA PHE A 336 -25.74 0.21 -3.76
C PHE A 336 -25.54 1.01 -2.48
N THR A 337 -26.51 0.96 -1.57
CA THR A 337 -26.43 1.58 -0.24
C THR A 337 -26.41 0.51 0.84
N PHE A 338 -25.36 0.52 1.66
CA PHE A 338 -25.18 -0.38 2.78
C PHE A 338 -25.22 0.38 4.10
N GLN A 339 -25.78 -0.28 5.12
CA GLN A 339 -25.61 0.07 6.52
C GLN A 339 -24.74 -0.99 7.18
N ALA A 340 -23.59 -0.57 7.73
CA ALA A 340 -22.62 -1.43 8.41
C ALA A 340 -22.53 -1.13 9.91
#